data_AF-A0A395LIV5-F1
#
_entry.id   AF-A0A395LIV5-F1
#
_cell.length_a   1.000
_cell.length_b   1.000
_cell.length_c   1.000
_cell.angle_alpha   90.00
_cell.angle_beta   90.00
_cell.angle_gamma   90.00
#
_symmetry.space_group_name_H-M   'P 1'
#
loop_
_entity.id
_entity.type
_entity.pdbx_description
1 polymer ?
#
loop_
_entity_poly.entity_id
_entity_poly.type
_entity_poly.pdbx_seq_one_letter_code
_entity_poly.pdbx_strand_id
1 'polypeptide(L)' 'MKPVQTAAPLAATLATEVKEWENEGGAQAHAPKGARIDGITIVQTREYQVGSYRYTDFSLAVAERDRQRRRTRAD' A
#
# COMPACT_ATOMS: atom_id res chain seq x y z
N MET A 1 32.95 52.00 14.89
CA MET A 1 33.55 50.65 14.77
C MET A 1 32.48 49.62 15.11
N LYS A 2 32.12 48.73 14.19
CA LYS A 2 31.28 47.54 14.47
C LYS A 2 32.09 46.31 14.05
N PRO A 3 32.19 45.24 14.87
CA PRO A 3 32.99 44.08 14.53
C PRO A 3 32.27 43.15 13.54
N VAL A 4 33.07 42.61 12.63
CA VAL A 4 32.76 41.56 11.66
C VAL A 4 32.48 40.26 12.42
N GLN A 5 31.34 39.64 12.17
CA GLN A 5 30.97 38.36 12.77
C GLN A 5 31.44 37.22 11.87
N THR A 6 32.40 36.48 12.42
CA THR A 6 33.08 35.29 11.91
C THR A 6 32.13 34.22 11.37
N ALA A 7 32.44 33.73 10.17
CA ALA A 7 31.77 32.59 9.53
C ALA A 7 32.31 31.25 10.07
N ALA A 8 31.40 30.35 10.47
CA ALA A 8 31.41 28.89 10.21
C ALA A 8 30.32 28.18 11.07
N PRO A 9 29.79 27.00 10.69
CA PRO A 9 30.15 26.18 9.53
C PRO A 9 28.94 25.77 8.65
N LEU A 10 29.11 25.95 7.33
CA LEU A 10 28.24 25.40 6.28
C LEU A 10 28.10 23.85 6.35
N ALA A 11 29.01 23.18 7.06
CA ALA A 11 29.10 21.73 7.16
C ALA A 11 28.00 21.07 8.02
N ALA A 12 27.45 21.77 9.01
CA ALA A 12 26.37 21.23 9.85
C ALA A 12 25.03 21.17 9.11
N THR A 13 24.80 22.12 8.20
CA THR A 13 23.60 22.18 7.36
C THR A 13 23.56 21.02 6.37
N LEU A 14 24.67 20.71 5.71
CA LEU A 14 24.77 19.61 4.74
C LEU A 14 24.55 18.22 5.38
N ALA A 15 25.02 18.02 6.61
CA ALA A 15 24.81 16.75 7.33
C ALA A 15 23.33 16.52 7.70
N THR A 16 22.55 17.60 7.84
CA THR A 16 21.12 17.52 8.13
C THR A 16 20.33 17.20 6.86
N GLU A 17 20.73 17.80 5.74
CA GLU A 17 20.11 17.62 4.42
C GLU A 17 20.34 16.21 3.86
N VAL A 18 21.54 15.64 4.05
CA VAL A 18 21.84 14.24 3.63
C VAL A 18 21.05 13.22 4.45
N LYS A 19 20.80 13.48 5.73
CA LYS A 19 20.02 12.59 6.60
C LYS A 19 18.53 12.56 6.22
N GLU A 20 18.04 13.61 5.57
CA GLU A 20 16.68 13.69 5.04
C GLU A 20 16.50 12.79 3.81
N TRP A 21 17.53 12.70 2.95
CA TRP A 21 17.56 11.84 1.76
C TRP A 21 17.55 10.33 2.05
N GLU A 22 18.12 9.88 3.17
CA GLU A 22 18.18 8.44 3.50
C GLU A 22 16.85 7.89 4.04
N ASN A 23 15.88 8.75 4.40
CA ASN A 23 14.60 8.32 4.98
C ASN A 23 13.47 8.17 3.94
N GLU A 24 13.77 8.34 2.64
CA GLU A 24 12.84 8.08 1.54
C GLU A 24 12.67 6.57 1.24
N GLY A 25 13.44 5.71 1.93
CA GLY A 25 13.36 4.25 1.90
C GLY A 25 12.15 3.64 2.64
N GLY A 26 10.99 4.27 2.55
CA GLY A 26 9.70 3.57 2.44
C GLY A 26 9.28 2.56 3.51
N ALA A 27 9.69 2.68 4.77
CA ALA A 27 8.87 2.13 5.85
C ALA A 27 7.68 3.07 6.07
N GLN A 28 6.74 3.07 5.12
CA GLN A 28 5.56 3.90 5.18
C GLN A 28 4.78 3.50 6.44
N ALA A 29 4.85 4.36 7.47
CA ALA A 29 4.09 4.20 8.69
C ALA A 29 2.65 3.89 8.29
N HIS A 30 2.11 2.76 8.80
CA HIS A 30 0.82 2.21 8.38
C HIS A 30 -0.17 3.34 8.07
N ALA A 31 -0.46 3.52 6.78
CA ALA A 31 -1.40 4.55 6.36
C ALA A 31 -2.68 4.37 7.18
N PRO A 32 -3.21 5.43 7.83
CA PRO A 32 -4.44 5.31 8.58
C PRO A 32 -5.50 4.69 7.68
N LYS A 33 -6.20 3.66 8.17
CA LYS A 33 -7.28 3.01 7.40
C LYS A 33 -8.24 4.10 6.91
N GLY A 34 -8.20 4.41 5.62
CA GLY A 34 -9.03 5.45 5.01
C GLY A 34 -8.33 6.75 4.63
N ALA A 35 -6.99 6.84 4.66
CA ALA A 35 -6.28 7.95 4.05
C ALA A 35 -6.57 7.98 2.54
N ARG A 36 -7.46 8.89 2.13
CA ARG A 36 -7.72 9.16 0.72
C ARG A 36 -6.50 9.91 0.19
N ILE A 37 -5.70 9.24 -0.62
CA ILE A 37 -4.59 9.88 -1.33
C ILE A 37 -5.22 10.67 -2.48
N ASP A 38 -4.99 11.98 -2.51
CA ASP A 38 -5.53 12.84 -3.56
C ASP A 38 -5.11 12.35 -4.95
N GLY A 39 -6.05 12.35 -5.89
CA GLY A 39 -5.84 11.80 -7.23
C GLY A 39 -5.87 10.26 -7.32
N ILE A 40 -5.95 9.52 -6.20
CA ILE A 40 -6.07 8.06 -6.18
C ILE A 40 -7.49 7.65 -5.77
N THR A 41 -8.09 6.76 -6.55
CA THR A 41 -9.38 6.14 -6.22
C THR A 41 -9.15 4.73 -5.67
N ILE A 42 -9.61 4.48 -4.44
CA ILE A 42 -9.58 3.17 -3.82
C ILE A 42 -10.97 2.53 -3.98
N VAL A 43 -11.03 1.36 -4.60
CA VAL A 43 -12.26 0.57 -4.73
C VAL A 43 -12.11 -0.70 -3.90
N GLN A 44 -13.03 -0.92 -2.96
CA GLN A 44 -13.14 -2.18 -2.24
C GLN A 44 -14.05 -3.13 -3.03
N THR A 45 -13.47 -4.20 -3.58
CA THR A 45 -14.22 -5.24 -4.28
C THR A 45 -14.28 -6.50 -3.42
N ARG A 46 -15.45 -7.13 -3.34
CA ARG A 46 -15.58 -8.47 -2.74
C ARG A 46 -15.25 -9.51 -3.80
N GLU A 47 -14.34 -10.42 -3.47
CA GLU A 47 -13.99 -11.58 -4.30
C GLU A 47 -14.30 -12.88 -3.55
N TYR A 48 -14.77 -13.87 -4.29
CA TYR A 48 -15.12 -15.21 -3.84
C TYR A 48 -14.27 -16.23 -4.59
N GLN A 49 -13.62 -17.14 -3.87
CA GLN A 49 -12.77 -18.16 -4.46
C GLN A 49 -13.42 -19.56 -4.34
N VAL A 50 -13.45 -20.28 -5.46
CA VAL A 50 -13.98 -21.65 -5.55
C VAL A 50 -12.94 -22.52 -6.25
N GLY A 51 -12.09 -23.18 -5.45
CA GLY A 51 -10.91 -23.88 -5.96
C GLY A 51 -9.95 -22.90 -6.65
N SER A 52 -9.65 -23.14 -7.93
CA SER A 52 -8.80 -22.27 -8.76
C SER A 52 -9.54 -21.09 -9.39
N TYR A 53 -10.87 -20.97 -9.21
CA TYR A 53 -11.67 -19.91 -9.82
C TYR A 53 -11.95 -18.76 -8.85
N ARG A 54 -12.03 -17.53 -9.37
CA ARG A 54 -12.39 -16.31 -8.64
C ARG A 54 -13.62 -15.66 -9.26
N TYR A 55 -14.50 -15.15 -8.41
CA TYR A 55 -15.76 -14.49 -8.79
C TYR A 55 -15.94 -13.20 -7.99
N THR A 56 -16.53 -12.18 -8.59
CA THR A 56 -17.01 -10.99 -7.88
C THR A 56 -18.51 -11.06 -7.56
N ASP A 57 -19.23 -11.96 -8.25
CA ASP A 57 -20.63 -12.27 -7.99
C ASP A 57 -20.76 -13.51 -7.09
N PHE A 58 -21.50 -13.36 -6.00
CA PHE A 58 -21.68 -14.42 -5.01
C PHE A 58 -22.51 -15.60 -5.54
N SER A 59 -23.56 -15.33 -6.32
CA SER A 59 -24.44 -16.34 -6.88
C SER A 59 -23.69 -17.23 -7.89
N LEU A 60 -22.80 -16.64 -8.69
CA LEU A 60 -21.92 -17.41 -9.59
C LEU A 60 -20.94 -18.30 -8.81
N ALA A 61 -20.34 -17.79 -7.73
CA ALA A 61 -19.47 -18.59 -6.88
C ALA A 61 -20.22 -19.78 -6.25
N VAL A 62 -21.47 -19.59 -5.81
CA VAL A 62 -22.32 -20.66 -5.28
C VAL A 62 -22.63 -21.70 -6.34
N ALA A 63 -22.98 -21.28 -7.56
CA ALA A 63 -23.26 -22.19 -8.66
C ALA A 63 -22.04 -23.06 -9.01
N GLU A 64 -20.83 -22.49 -9.07
CA GLU A 64 -19.61 -23.25 -9.34
C GLU A 64 -19.29 -24.22 -8.19
N ARG A 65 -19.46 -23.82 -6.93
CA ARG A 65 -19.28 -24.72 -5.79
C ARG A 65 -20.16 -25.95 -5.91
N ASP A 66 -21.42 -25.76 -6.27
CA ASP A 66 -22.38 -26.85 -6.40
C ASP A 66 -22.06 -27.74 -7.62
N ARG A 67 -21.60 -27.16 -8.73
CA ARG A 67 -21.08 -27.89 -9.89
C ARG A 67 -19.89 -28.78 -9.52
N GLN A 68 -18.90 -28.24 -8.81
CA GLN A 68 -17.71 -28.99 -8.40
C GLN A 68 -18.08 -30.14 -7.45
N ARG A 69 -18.98 -29.89 -6.48
CA ARG A 69 -19.49 -30.93 -5.58
C ARG A 69 -20.18 -32.07 -6.31
N ARG A 70 -20.97 -31.76 -7.35
CA ARG A 70 -21.61 -32.77 -8.19
C ARG A 70 -20.59 -33.59 -8.97
N ARG A 71 -19.54 -32.95 -9.48
CA ARG A 71 -18.46 -33.64 -10.21
C ARG A 71 -17.70 -34.60 -9.28
N THR A 72 -17.27 -34.13 -8.12
CA THR A 72 -16.52 -34.96 -7.15
C THR A 72 -17.33 -36.13 -6.60
N ARG A 73 -18.66 -36.04 -6.55
CA ARG A 73 -19.53 -37.13 -6.05
C ARG A 73 -19.81 -38.21 -7.10
N ALA A 74 -19.57 -37.92 -8.38
CA ALA A 74 -19.82 -38.85 -9.48
C ALA A 74 -18.62 -39.75 -9.80
N ASP A 75 -17.46 -39.47 -9.20
CA ASP A 75 -16.25 -40.29 -9.22
C ASP A 75 -16.21 -41.18 -7.96
#